data_AF-A0AAN8G480-F1
#
_entry.id   AF-A0AAN8G480-F1
#
_cell.length_a   1.000
_cell.length_b   1.000
_cell.length_c   1.000
_cell.angle_alpha   90.00
_cell.angle_beta   90.00
_cell.angle_gamma   90.00
#
_symmetry.space_group_name_H-M   'P 1'
#
loop_
_entity.id
_entity.type
_entity.pdbx_description
1 polymer ?
#
loop_
_entity_poly.entity_id
_entity_poly.type
_entity_poly.pdbx_seq_one_letter_code
_entity_poly.pdbx_strand_id
1 'polypeptide(L)'
;MFGGSVILLVLCTVSVYGDHWESVLPWQVKTTLLQLSDQFNIDSVRGDPIPIYREDLAKDYVAYWYILINHDEYLILSSGPETGDYKLVIQGSSPSLIEDLDKAASEKKTQCVKYFMVTPTPDVNVACQDNKNRMIFADNKVVLGKEDYSTLSKLWENQRHDVEREHVWENSLLTKFQNDTYFRVLEHGDNHKIVVGDSKNVHIMAMNDGTITEDEEQARLCHLLGVCHPEDNTRVNPQSFQKTKYGQLFVNLDVPLTKGKTRGFYLTLSTSDKGETKGQHIAIDPRRRFKRKTTTGPWTLYSINDENLFPDYNQHDHDCKKGWFWNKNKVKCCAVGCGPVAWAMILGYYDRRSHDKPNTYSTGSQGLFRCGADATTGSNSCKAPSYTTNRVKKLTENLNNVLGTFCLSGQGATTQGKMKRFENYFSPRQTSGKPSVTVHSRGLLSFVGAYNDGIRNSGLAYIRAKWPVVVGIRVSGIFSQHYPVATKYRHRWRKECKKNFWGKTKCKTSTEYEMYLHMGWGGSKNGWRAAKMFMAAVARY
;
A
#
# COMPACT_ATOMS: atom_id res chain seq x y z
N MET A 1 -58.35 16.48 -45.17
CA MET A 1 -57.16 17.08 -44.54
C MET A 1 -57.35 17.02 -43.04
N PHE A 2 -56.58 16.17 -42.37
CA PHE A 2 -56.02 16.28 -41.01
C PHE A 2 -55.50 14.88 -40.68
N GLY A 3 -54.19 14.71 -40.89
CA GLY A 3 -53.46 13.51 -40.51
C GLY A 3 -53.17 13.53 -39.02
N GLY A 4 -53.31 12.38 -38.38
CA GLY A 4 -52.85 12.13 -37.02
C GLY A 4 -52.04 10.85 -37.01
N SER A 5 -50.75 10.95 -37.31
CA SER A 5 -49.80 9.86 -37.11
C SER A 5 -49.52 9.74 -35.61
N VAL A 6 -50.03 8.68 -34.98
CA VAL A 6 -49.67 8.29 -33.61
C VAL A 6 -48.28 7.67 -33.66
N ILE A 7 -47.29 8.40 -33.14
CA ILE A 7 -45.95 7.88 -32.89
C ILE A 7 -46.00 7.07 -31.59
N LEU A 8 -45.93 5.74 -31.71
CA LEU A 8 -45.70 4.85 -30.57
C LEU A 8 -44.24 4.99 -30.13
N LEU A 9 -43.99 5.78 -29.08
CA LEU A 9 -42.71 5.81 -28.38
C LEU A 9 -42.56 4.51 -27.58
N VAL A 10 -41.86 3.54 -28.16
CA VAL A 10 -41.35 2.37 -27.43
C VAL A 10 -40.26 2.88 -26.47
N LEU A 11 -40.66 3.13 -25.23
CA LEU A 11 -39.75 3.31 -24.11
C LEU A 11 -39.04 1.97 -23.85
N CYS A 12 -37.88 1.78 -24.48
CA CYS A 12 -36.90 0.80 -24.02
C CYS A 12 -36.48 1.20 -22.60
N THR A 13 -37.11 0.59 -21.60
CA THR A 13 -36.57 0.55 -20.25
C THR A 13 -35.28 -0.24 -20.32
N VAL A 14 -34.15 0.47 -20.46
CA VAL A 14 -32.84 -0.08 -20.11
C VAL A 14 -32.93 -0.44 -18.65
N SER A 15 -33.17 -1.72 -18.38
CA SER A 15 -32.96 -2.28 -17.05
C SER A 15 -31.47 -2.17 -16.81
N VAL A 16 -31.06 -1.12 -16.09
CA VAL A 16 -29.71 -1.04 -15.55
C VAL A 16 -29.61 -2.23 -14.60
N TYR A 17 -29.00 -3.32 -15.08
CA TYR A 17 -28.55 -4.41 -14.22
C TYR A 17 -27.62 -3.75 -13.20
N GLY A 18 -28.13 -3.48 -12.00
CA GLY A 18 -27.33 -2.97 -10.90
C GLY A 18 -26.24 -3.98 -10.62
N ASP A 19 -24.99 -3.51 -10.53
CA ASP A 19 -23.86 -4.39 -10.32
C ASP A 19 -24.05 -5.20 -9.02
N HIS A 20 -24.18 -6.52 -9.12
CA HIS A 20 -24.56 -7.41 -8.01
C HIS A 20 -23.46 -7.58 -6.94
N TRP A 21 -22.23 -7.12 -7.22
CA TRP A 21 -21.05 -7.35 -6.38
C TRP A 21 -21.19 -6.82 -4.95
N GLU A 22 -21.95 -5.74 -4.72
CA GLU A 22 -22.14 -5.16 -3.38
C GLU A 22 -22.75 -6.14 -2.38
N SER A 23 -23.64 -7.00 -2.89
CA SER A 23 -24.36 -8.03 -2.12
C SER A 23 -23.56 -9.33 -1.96
N VAL A 24 -22.58 -9.55 -2.84
CA VAL A 24 -21.78 -10.78 -2.90
C VAL A 24 -20.52 -10.66 -2.04
N LEU A 25 -19.83 -9.51 -2.11
CA LEU A 25 -18.57 -9.34 -1.41
C LEU A 25 -18.77 -9.23 0.10
N PRO A 26 -18.00 -9.99 0.91
CA PRO A 26 -18.04 -9.84 2.35
C PRO A 26 -17.46 -8.48 2.75
N TRP A 27 -17.93 -7.97 3.88
CA TRP A 27 -17.57 -6.63 4.35
C TRP A 27 -16.05 -6.44 4.52
N GLN A 28 -15.28 -7.47 4.89
CA GLN A 28 -13.81 -7.40 5.02
C GLN A 28 -13.16 -7.04 3.67
N VAL A 29 -13.69 -7.62 2.59
CA VAL A 29 -13.20 -7.41 1.23
C VAL A 29 -13.61 -6.03 0.74
N LYS A 30 -14.86 -5.61 0.98
CA LYS A 30 -15.30 -4.23 0.70
C LYS A 30 -14.49 -3.19 1.47
N THR A 31 -14.10 -3.48 2.71
CA THR A 31 -13.24 -2.61 3.53
C THR A 31 -11.84 -2.51 2.95
N THR A 32 -11.29 -3.64 2.50
CA THR A 32 -10.00 -3.68 1.83
C THR A 32 -10.06 -2.89 0.52
N LEU A 33 -11.09 -3.09 -0.31
CA LEU A 33 -11.33 -2.29 -1.52
C LEU A 33 -11.38 -0.79 -1.22
N LEU A 34 -12.11 -0.38 -0.18
CA LEU A 34 -12.18 1.01 0.25
C LEU A 34 -10.79 1.57 0.61
N GLN A 35 -10.02 0.84 1.41
CA GLN A 35 -8.65 1.22 1.79
C GLN A 35 -7.70 1.35 0.58
N LEU A 36 -7.93 0.54 -0.44
CA LEU A 36 -7.12 0.47 -1.65
C LEU A 36 -7.56 1.43 -2.76
N SER A 37 -8.79 1.94 -2.68
CA SER A 37 -9.44 2.68 -3.77
C SER A 37 -8.67 3.94 -4.20
N ASP A 38 -8.31 4.80 -3.25
CA ASP A 38 -7.51 6.01 -3.51
C ASP A 38 -6.10 5.68 -3.99
N GLN A 39 -5.54 4.56 -3.54
CA GLN A 39 -4.17 4.18 -3.82
C GLN A 39 -4.00 3.64 -5.25
N PHE A 40 -4.97 2.86 -5.72
CA PHE A 40 -4.92 2.22 -7.03
C PHE A 40 -5.87 2.87 -8.04
N ASN A 41 -6.40 4.04 -7.72
CA ASN A 41 -7.36 4.76 -8.56
C ASN A 41 -8.50 3.83 -9.02
N ILE A 42 -9.09 3.10 -8.06
CA ILE A 42 -10.19 2.17 -8.33
C ILE A 42 -11.44 3.02 -8.51
N ASP A 43 -11.76 3.34 -9.76
CA ASP A 43 -12.90 4.16 -10.12
C ASP A 43 -14.19 3.35 -10.12
N SER A 44 -14.15 2.09 -10.58
CA SER A 44 -15.30 1.19 -10.65
C SER A 44 -14.91 -0.26 -10.36
N VAL A 45 -15.87 -1.03 -9.82
CA VAL A 45 -15.87 -2.49 -9.76
C VAL A 45 -16.86 -2.98 -10.81
N ARG A 46 -16.52 -4.01 -11.57
CA ARG A 46 -17.34 -4.50 -12.68
C ARG A 46 -17.59 -6.00 -12.57
N GLY A 47 -18.73 -6.40 -13.13
CA GLY A 47 -19.11 -7.81 -13.21
C GLY A 47 -19.26 -8.44 -11.83
N ASP A 48 -19.48 -9.76 -11.84
CA ASP A 48 -19.62 -10.52 -10.62
C ASP A 48 -18.25 -10.96 -10.09
N PRO A 49 -17.95 -10.70 -8.80
CA PRO A 49 -16.75 -11.20 -8.17
C PRO A 49 -16.71 -12.72 -8.20
N ILE A 50 -15.55 -13.27 -8.56
CA ILE A 50 -15.39 -14.71 -8.68
C ILE A 50 -14.78 -15.25 -7.38
N PRO A 51 -15.44 -16.20 -6.70
CA PRO A 51 -14.90 -16.82 -5.50
C PRO A 51 -13.75 -17.77 -5.82
N ILE A 52 -12.68 -17.69 -5.04
CA ILE A 52 -11.52 -18.59 -5.10
C ILE A 52 -11.39 -19.29 -3.75
N TYR A 53 -11.25 -20.61 -3.80
CA TYR A 53 -11.25 -21.50 -2.63
C TYR A 53 -9.85 -22.03 -2.33
N ARG A 54 -9.73 -22.76 -1.21
CA ARG A 54 -8.53 -23.48 -0.82
C ARG A 54 -8.90 -24.87 -0.34
N GLU A 55 -8.05 -25.85 -0.66
CA GLU A 55 -8.25 -27.25 -0.28
C GLU A 55 -8.02 -27.49 1.22
N ASP A 56 -7.19 -26.67 1.87
CA ASP A 56 -6.88 -26.79 3.30
C ASP A 56 -7.87 -26.04 4.21
N LEU A 57 -8.86 -25.34 3.63
CA LEU A 57 -9.92 -24.64 4.34
C LEU A 57 -11.27 -25.37 4.17
N ALA A 58 -12.30 -24.94 4.89
CA ALA A 58 -13.64 -25.50 4.74
C ALA A 58 -14.13 -25.40 3.28
N LYS A 59 -14.80 -26.45 2.79
CA LYS A 59 -15.12 -26.61 1.35
C LYS A 59 -15.95 -25.47 0.76
N ASP A 60 -16.75 -24.81 1.58
CA ASP A 60 -17.65 -23.71 1.25
C ASP A 60 -17.07 -22.33 1.65
N TYR A 61 -15.92 -22.30 2.34
CA TYR A 61 -15.26 -21.06 2.69
C TYR A 61 -14.58 -20.43 1.47
N VAL A 62 -15.13 -19.31 1.01
CA VAL A 62 -14.50 -18.50 -0.04
C VAL A 62 -13.25 -17.85 0.54
N ALA A 63 -12.08 -18.31 0.14
CA ALA A 63 -10.81 -17.84 0.68
C ALA A 63 -10.40 -16.49 0.09
N TYR A 64 -10.63 -16.30 -1.21
CA TYR A 64 -10.28 -15.06 -1.90
C TYR A 64 -11.36 -14.67 -2.89
N TRP A 65 -11.34 -13.40 -3.28
CA TRP A 65 -12.23 -12.83 -4.27
C TRP A 65 -11.43 -12.24 -5.41
N TYR A 66 -11.68 -12.74 -6.62
CA TYR A 66 -11.24 -12.12 -7.86
C TYR A 66 -12.24 -11.04 -8.27
N ILE A 67 -11.75 -9.82 -8.42
CA ILE A 67 -12.58 -8.63 -8.62
C ILE A 67 -12.05 -7.86 -9.80
N LEU A 68 -12.88 -7.70 -10.84
CA LEU A 68 -12.56 -6.82 -11.95
C LEU A 68 -12.77 -5.37 -11.54
N ILE A 69 -11.76 -4.55 -11.81
CA ILE A 69 -11.76 -3.12 -11.53
C ILE A 69 -11.44 -2.33 -12.79
N ASN A 70 -11.91 -1.08 -12.82
CA ASN A 70 -11.65 -0.13 -13.92
C ASN A 70 -11.97 -0.74 -15.29
N HIS A 71 -11.14 -0.53 -16.33
CA HIS A 71 -11.44 -1.05 -17.67
C HIS A 71 -10.89 -2.46 -17.94
N ASP A 72 -9.73 -2.82 -17.39
CA ASP A 72 -9.00 -4.03 -17.76
C ASP A 72 -8.16 -4.62 -16.63
N GLU A 73 -8.40 -4.16 -15.41
CA GLU A 73 -7.62 -4.48 -14.23
C GLU A 73 -8.38 -5.44 -13.32
N TYR A 74 -7.65 -6.15 -12.46
CA TYR A 74 -8.24 -7.02 -11.47
C TYR A 74 -7.45 -7.01 -10.17
N LEU A 75 -8.13 -7.39 -9.10
CA LEU A 75 -7.56 -7.65 -7.79
C LEU A 75 -7.93 -9.06 -7.34
N ILE A 76 -7.04 -9.70 -6.59
CA ILE A 76 -7.37 -10.84 -5.75
C ILE A 76 -7.18 -10.42 -4.30
N LEU A 77 -8.28 -10.39 -3.56
CA LEU A 77 -8.32 -9.98 -2.16
C LEU A 77 -8.61 -11.19 -1.27
N SER A 78 -7.92 -11.30 -0.14
CA SER A 78 -8.24 -12.31 0.86
C SER A 78 -9.56 -11.94 1.56
N SER A 79 -10.38 -12.97 1.83
CA SER A 79 -11.64 -12.85 2.56
C SER A 79 -11.46 -12.51 4.04
N GLY A 80 -10.33 -12.87 4.65
CA GLY A 80 -10.16 -12.76 6.10
C GLY A 80 -8.89 -13.40 6.66
N PRO A 81 -8.63 -13.21 7.97
CA PRO A 81 -7.46 -13.76 8.65
C PRO A 81 -7.36 -15.29 8.58
N GLU A 82 -8.48 -15.99 8.37
CA GLU A 82 -8.54 -17.45 8.23
C GLU A 82 -7.67 -17.95 7.08
N THR A 83 -7.47 -17.13 6.03
CA THR A 83 -6.55 -17.50 4.94
C THR A 83 -5.09 -17.51 5.39
N GLY A 84 -4.73 -16.81 6.46
CA GLY A 84 -3.32 -16.64 6.84
C GLY A 84 -2.49 -15.96 5.75
N ASP A 85 -3.11 -15.12 4.93
CA ASP A 85 -2.50 -14.44 3.79
C ASP A 85 -2.68 -12.91 3.93
N TYR A 86 -2.06 -12.14 3.04
CA TYR A 86 -2.21 -10.70 2.99
C TYR A 86 -3.58 -10.27 2.44
N LYS A 87 -4.04 -9.07 2.82
CA LYS A 87 -5.33 -8.50 2.37
C LYS A 87 -5.41 -8.33 0.85
N LEU A 88 -4.33 -7.83 0.24
CA LEU A 88 -4.14 -7.77 -1.20
C LEU A 88 -3.13 -8.86 -1.59
N VAL A 89 -3.58 -9.84 -2.37
CA VAL A 89 -2.79 -11.01 -2.77
C VAL A 89 -2.18 -10.76 -4.14
N ILE A 90 -3.02 -10.40 -5.11
CA ILE A 90 -2.59 -10.06 -6.48
C ILE A 90 -3.32 -8.80 -6.93
N GLN A 91 -2.63 -8.00 -7.72
CA GLN A 91 -3.23 -7.03 -8.61
C GLN A 91 -2.77 -7.37 -10.04
N GLY A 92 -3.50 -6.98 -11.07
CA GLY A 92 -3.02 -7.18 -12.42
C GLY A 92 -3.94 -6.60 -13.46
N SER A 93 -3.61 -6.86 -14.72
CA SER A 93 -4.44 -6.53 -15.87
C SER A 93 -4.66 -7.77 -16.71
N SER A 94 -5.80 -7.83 -17.40
CA SER A 94 -6.15 -8.93 -18.31
C SER A 94 -5.05 -9.18 -19.39
N PRO A 95 -4.76 -10.43 -19.79
CA PRO A 95 -5.44 -11.63 -19.34
C PRO A 95 -5.13 -11.96 -17.89
N SER A 96 -6.17 -12.34 -17.16
CA SER A 96 -6.05 -12.71 -15.75
C SER A 96 -5.72 -14.19 -15.60
N LEU A 97 -5.24 -14.58 -14.42
CA LEU A 97 -5.00 -15.99 -14.12
C LEU A 97 -6.27 -16.84 -14.24
N ILE A 98 -7.45 -16.25 -14.01
CA ILE A 98 -8.75 -16.90 -14.17
C ILE A 98 -9.11 -17.05 -15.64
N GLU A 99 -8.91 -16.00 -16.46
CA GLU A 99 -9.13 -16.07 -17.91
C GLU A 99 -8.22 -17.11 -18.58
N ASP A 100 -6.97 -17.25 -18.12
CA ASP A 100 -6.05 -18.28 -18.58
C ASP A 100 -6.52 -19.69 -18.22
N LEU A 101 -7.14 -19.88 -17.05
CA LEU A 101 -7.73 -21.15 -16.62
C LEU A 101 -8.98 -21.51 -17.44
N ASP A 102 -9.88 -20.55 -17.67
CA ASP A 102 -11.09 -20.76 -18.46
C ASP A 102 -10.76 -21.14 -19.90
N LYS A 103 -9.70 -20.52 -20.45
CA LYS A 103 -9.15 -20.88 -21.74
C LYS A 103 -8.59 -22.31 -21.73
N ALA A 104 -7.77 -22.67 -20.74
CA ALA A 104 -7.22 -24.02 -20.61
C ALA A 104 -8.32 -25.09 -20.46
N ALA A 105 -9.41 -24.78 -19.76
CA ALA A 105 -10.59 -25.65 -19.67
C ALA A 105 -11.31 -25.78 -21.01
N SER A 106 -11.50 -24.67 -21.71
CA SER A 106 -12.14 -24.65 -23.03
C SER A 106 -11.35 -25.46 -24.06
N GLU A 107 -10.02 -25.37 -24.06
CA GLU A 107 -9.13 -26.19 -24.90
C GLU A 107 -9.29 -27.70 -24.62
N LYS A 108 -9.57 -28.06 -23.36
CA LYS A 108 -9.89 -29.42 -22.92
C LYS A 108 -11.38 -29.80 -23.11
N LYS A 109 -12.15 -28.97 -23.83
CA LYS A 109 -13.59 -29.11 -24.09
C LYS A 109 -14.41 -29.29 -22.81
N THR A 110 -14.06 -28.51 -21.78
CA THR A 110 -14.74 -28.47 -20.49
C THR A 110 -14.86 -27.03 -19.99
N GLN A 111 -15.49 -26.81 -18.84
CA GLN A 111 -15.69 -25.49 -18.24
C GLN A 111 -15.24 -25.50 -16.78
N CYS A 112 -14.61 -24.42 -16.34
CA CYS A 112 -14.29 -24.21 -14.94
C CYS A 112 -15.59 -23.96 -14.16
N VAL A 113 -15.77 -24.69 -13.06
CA VAL A 113 -16.92 -24.55 -12.14
C VAL A 113 -16.48 -23.89 -10.84
N LYS A 114 -15.25 -24.16 -10.39
CA LYS A 114 -14.73 -23.68 -9.12
C LYS A 114 -13.24 -23.37 -9.23
N TYR A 115 -12.77 -22.29 -8.62
CA TYR A 115 -11.36 -21.88 -8.68
C TYR A 115 -10.68 -22.08 -7.34
N PHE A 116 -9.39 -22.39 -7.37
CA PHE A 116 -8.60 -22.70 -6.18
C PHE A 116 -7.28 -21.94 -6.20
N MET A 117 -6.92 -21.38 -5.05
CA MET A 117 -5.60 -20.87 -4.77
C MET A 117 -4.73 -22.01 -4.28
N VAL A 118 -3.65 -22.31 -4.99
CA VAL A 118 -2.79 -23.47 -4.71
C VAL A 118 -1.64 -23.08 -3.79
N THR A 119 -1.01 -21.92 -4.04
CA THR A 119 0.17 -21.42 -3.31
C THR A 119 -0.03 -20.00 -2.77
N PRO A 120 0.64 -19.63 -1.66
CA PRO A 120 0.62 -18.26 -1.11
C PRO A 120 1.44 -17.28 -1.96
N THR A 121 1.34 -16.00 -1.62
CA THR A 121 2.27 -14.98 -2.13
C THR A 121 3.73 -15.27 -1.74
N PRO A 122 4.72 -14.83 -2.54
CA PRO A 122 4.61 -14.15 -3.83
C PRO A 122 4.43 -15.11 -5.03
N ASP A 123 4.62 -16.41 -4.83
CA ASP A 123 4.64 -17.43 -5.89
C ASP A 123 3.25 -17.99 -6.18
N VAL A 124 2.28 -17.09 -6.34
CA VAL A 124 0.86 -17.45 -6.43
C VAL A 124 0.55 -18.28 -7.67
N ASN A 125 -0.14 -19.40 -7.44
CA ASN A 125 -0.62 -20.30 -8.47
C ASN A 125 -2.10 -20.63 -8.23
N VAL A 126 -2.87 -20.72 -9.31
CA VAL A 126 -4.30 -21.00 -9.28
C VAL A 126 -4.65 -22.19 -10.17
N ALA A 127 -5.71 -22.88 -9.79
CA ALA A 127 -6.29 -23.97 -10.55
C ALA A 127 -7.81 -23.81 -10.65
N CYS A 128 -8.43 -24.49 -11.59
CA CYS A 128 -9.88 -24.62 -11.62
C CYS A 128 -10.29 -26.10 -11.63
N GLN A 129 -11.46 -26.38 -11.06
CA GLN A 129 -12.11 -27.67 -11.08
C GLN A 129 -13.21 -27.63 -12.14
N ASP A 130 -13.26 -28.66 -12.98
CA ASP A 130 -14.29 -28.79 -14.01
C ASP A 130 -15.56 -29.50 -13.53
N ASN A 131 -16.57 -29.61 -14.40
CA ASN A 131 -17.83 -30.29 -14.11
C ASN A 131 -17.71 -31.81 -13.85
N LYS A 132 -16.54 -32.41 -14.07
CA LYS A 132 -16.21 -33.81 -13.77
C LYS A 132 -15.27 -33.92 -12.56
N ASN A 133 -15.15 -32.86 -11.76
CA ASN A 133 -14.26 -32.77 -10.61
C ASN A 133 -12.76 -32.91 -10.93
N ARG A 134 -12.33 -32.67 -12.18
CA ARG A 134 -10.93 -32.74 -12.58
C ARG A 134 -10.27 -31.37 -12.40
N MET A 135 -9.07 -31.36 -11.84
CA MET A 135 -8.28 -30.13 -11.68
C MET A 135 -7.57 -29.76 -12.99
N ILE A 136 -7.64 -28.48 -13.31
CA ILE A 136 -7.06 -27.85 -14.50
C ILE A 136 -6.16 -26.73 -14.02
N PHE A 137 -4.93 -26.73 -14.51
CA PHE A 137 -3.92 -25.72 -14.23
C PHE A 137 -3.67 -24.93 -15.51
N ALA A 138 -3.38 -23.63 -15.38
CA ALA A 138 -3.05 -22.78 -16.51
C ALA A 138 -1.68 -23.14 -17.13
N ASP A 139 -0.75 -23.63 -16.30
CA ASP A 139 0.53 -24.20 -16.75
C ASP A 139 0.52 -25.73 -16.61
N ASN A 140 0.68 -26.43 -17.73
CA ASN A 140 0.73 -27.90 -17.79
C ASN A 140 1.97 -28.51 -17.10
N LYS A 141 2.88 -27.69 -16.53
CA LYS A 141 4.09 -28.16 -15.83
C LYS A 141 3.88 -28.51 -14.36
N VAL A 142 2.73 -28.19 -13.77
CA VAL A 142 2.49 -28.44 -12.34
C VAL A 142 1.69 -29.73 -12.18
N VAL A 143 2.41 -30.83 -11.89
CA VAL A 143 1.81 -32.10 -11.45
C VAL A 143 2.04 -32.21 -9.95
N LEU A 144 1.01 -31.98 -9.15
CA LEU A 144 1.11 -32.10 -7.68
C LEU A 144 0.98 -33.58 -7.28
N GLY A 145 2.05 -34.16 -6.76
CA GLY A 145 2.08 -35.46 -6.09
C GLY A 145 1.74 -35.34 -4.59
N LYS A 146 1.59 -36.47 -3.89
CA LYS A 146 1.31 -36.50 -2.43
C LYS A 146 2.38 -35.77 -1.59
N GLU A 147 3.64 -35.81 -2.01
CA GLU A 147 4.74 -35.12 -1.31
C GLU A 147 4.62 -33.59 -1.43
N ASP A 148 4.07 -33.08 -2.54
CA ASP A 148 3.87 -31.65 -2.77
C ASP A 148 2.83 -31.06 -1.82
N TYR A 149 1.79 -31.81 -1.44
CA TYR A 149 0.80 -31.34 -0.46
C TYR A 149 1.39 -31.05 0.92
N SER A 150 2.37 -31.85 1.37
CA SER A 150 3.07 -31.59 2.64
C SER A 150 3.92 -30.32 2.58
N THR A 151 4.48 -30.01 1.41
CA THR A 151 5.23 -28.79 1.14
C THR A 151 4.30 -27.58 1.08
N LEU A 152 3.13 -27.72 0.44
CA LEU A 152 2.11 -26.67 0.36
C LEU A 152 1.58 -26.28 1.74
N SER A 153 1.28 -27.25 2.61
CA SER A 153 0.84 -26.96 3.98
C SER A 153 1.88 -26.14 4.75
N LYS A 154 3.18 -26.49 4.62
CA LYS A 154 4.27 -25.72 5.24
C LYS A 154 4.39 -24.31 4.66
N LEU A 155 4.17 -24.12 3.37
CA LEU A 155 4.18 -22.79 2.75
C LEU A 155 3.07 -21.90 3.34
N TRP A 156 1.86 -22.45 3.48
CA TRP A 156 0.73 -21.73 4.09
C TRP A 156 0.93 -21.44 5.58
N GLU A 157 1.51 -22.36 6.33
CA GLU A 157 1.85 -22.16 7.75
C GLU A 157 2.88 -21.03 7.92
N ASN A 158 3.94 -21.04 7.11
CA ASN A 158 4.95 -19.97 7.13
C ASN A 158 4.34 -18.61 6.77
N GLN A 159 3.50 -18.56 5.74
CA GLN A 159 2.81 -17.33 5.33
C GLN A 159 1.88 -16.81 6.44
N ARG A 160 1.19 -17.71 7.17
CA ARG A 160 0.34 -17.36 8.30
C ARG A 160 1.15 -16.75 9.45
N HIS A 161 2.28 -17.36 9.81
CA HIS A 161 3.18 -16.82 10.82
C HIS A 161 3.70 -15.42 10.47
N ASP A 162 4.00 -15.18 9.19
CA ASP A 162 4.42 -13.86 8.72
C ASP A 162 3.29 -12.83 8.87
N VAL A 163 2.08 -13.18 8.45
CA VAL A 163 0.87 -12.34 8.52
C VAL A 163 0.46 -12.00 9.96
N GLU A 164 0.55 -12.97 10.87
CA GLU A 164 0.27 -12.78 12.30
C GLU A 164 1.30 -11.87 12.96
N ARG A 165 2.59 -12.15 12.76
CA ARG A 165 3.70 -11.31 13.27
C ARG A 165 3.59 -9.86 12.80
N GLU A 166 3.02 -9.64 11.63
CA GLU A 166 2.89 -8.33 11.01
C GLU A 166 1.58 -7.61 11.33
N HIS A 167 0.70 -8.24 12.13
CA HIS A 167 -0.57 -7.66 12.56
C HIS A 167 -1.40 -7.15 11.36
N VAL A 168 -1.35 -7.88 10.23
CA VAL A 168 -1.96 -7.47 8.95
C VAL A 168 -3.47 -7.32 9.06
N TRP A 169 -4.10 -8.23 9.80
CA TRP A 169 -5.53 -8.27 10.02
C TRP A 169 -5.98 -7.46 11.24
N GLU A 170 -5.07 -7.22 12.19
CA GLU A 170 -5.36 -6.46 13.42
C GLU A 170 -5.45 -4.95 13.20
N ASN A 171 -4.79 -4.42 12.16
CA ASN A 171 -4.85 -2.99 11.83
C ASN A 171 -5.99 -2.66 10.84
N SER A 172 -7.04 -3.48 10.77
CA SER A 172 -8.22 -3.22 9.94
C SER A 172 -9.10 -2.11 10.52
N LEU A 173 -9.90 -1.45 9.66
CA LEU A 173 -10.83 -0.39 10.10
C LEU A 173 -11.87 -0.88 11.13
N LEU A 174 -12.13 -2.19 11.16
CA LEU A 174 -12.92 -2.90 12.16
C LEU A 174 -12.23 -4.24 12.44
N THR A 175 -11.98 -4.56 13.70
CA THR A 175 -11.47 -5.87 14.14
C THR A 175 -12.55 -6.62 14.90
N LYS A 176 -12.43 -7.95 14.96
CA LYS A 176 -13.00 -8.73 16.08
C LYS A 176 -12.34 -8.16 17.34
N PHE A 177 -13.09 -7.77 18.36
CA PHE A 177 -12.53 -7.17 19.58
C PHE A 177 -11.32 -8.00 20.05
N GLN A 178 -10.11 -7.46 19.89
CA GLN A 178 -8.87 -8.11 20.31
C GLN A 178 -8.18 -7.22 21.33
N ASN A 179 -8.10 -7.74 22.56
CA ASN A 179 -7.50 -7.20 23.78
C ASN A 179 -7.83 -5.73 24.12
N ASP A 180 -8.26 -5.50 25.37
CA ASP A 180 -8.79 -4.26 25.98
C ASP A 180 -7.89 -3.01 25.95
N THR A 181 -6.81 -2.98 25.15
CA THR A 181 -5.73 -1.99 25.27
C THR A 181 -5.56 -1.04 24.09
N TYR A 182 -6.25 -1.25 22.95
CA TYR A 182 -6.08 -0.40 21.76
C TYR A 182 -7.30 0.49 21.48
N PHE A 183 -7.21 1.78 21.81
CA PHE A 183 -8.23 2.78 21.51
C PHE A 183 -7.84 3.63 20.30
N ARG A 184 -8.74 3.75 19.32
CA ARG A 184 -8.63 4.77 18.27
C ARG A 184 -8.97 6.14 18.87
N VAL A 185 -8.03 7.08 18.85
CA VAL A 185 -8.24 8.41 19.43
C VAL A 185 -8.86 9.35 18.40
N LEU A 186 -9.98 9.99 18.74
CA LEU A 186 -10.62 11.04 17.95
C LEU A 186 -10.38 12.40 18.63
N GLU A 187 -9.75 13.31 17.89
CA GLU A 187 -9.47 14.67 18.34
C GLU A 187 -10.53 15.66 17.84
N HIS A 188 -10.68 16.78 18.55
CA HIS A 188 -11.68 17.80 18.28
C HIS A 188 -11.53 18.48 16.90
N GLY A 189 -12.64 18.93 16.33
CA GLY A 189 -12.66 19.82 15.15
C GLY A 189 -12.49 19.13 13.79
N ASP A 190 -12.31 17.81 13.78
CA ASP A 190 -12.33 16.98 12.59
C ASP A 190 -13.58 16.10 12.60
N ASN A 191 -14.22 15.95 11.44
CA ASN A 191 -15.31 14.99 11.24
C ASN A 191 -14.72 13.62 10.93
N HIS A 192 -14.94 12.63 11.80
CA HIS A 192 -14.35 11.31 11.67
C HIS A 192 -15.34 10.32 11.05
N LYS A 193 -15.03 9.83 9.85
CA LYS A 193 -15.75 8.73 9.21
C LYS A 193 -15.36 7.40 9.84
N ILE A 194 -16.29 6.75 10.52
CA ILE A 194 -16.12 5.42 11.11
C ILE A 194 -16.98 4.43 10.33
N VAL A 195 -16.36 3.54 9.56
CA VAL A 195 -17.05 2.45 8.87
C VAL A 195 -17.53 1.44 9.92
N VAL A 196 -18.80 1.02 9.84
CA VAL A 196 -19.48 0.15 10.82
C VAL A 196 -20.03 -1.15 10.22
N GLY A 197 -19.71 -1.43 8.95
CA GLY A 197 -20.12 -2.66 8.25
C GLY A 197 -21.42 -2.47 7.47
N ASP A 198 -22.17 -3.55 7.24
CA ASP A 198 -23.36 -3.53 6.38
C ASP A 198 -24.69 -3.45 7.19
N SER A 199 -24.64 -3.68 8.50
CA SER A 199 -25.81 -3.70 9.37
C SER A 199 -26.05 -2.32 10.00
N LYS A 200 -27.32 -1.90 10.03
CA LYS A 200 -27.76 -0.70 10.78
C LYS A 200 -27.89 -0.95 12.28
N ASN A 201 -27.81 -2.21 12.73
CA ASN A 201 -27.86 -2.55 14.14
C ASN A 201 -26.49 -2.35 14.79
N VAL A 202 -26.14 -1.08 15.00
CA VAL A 202 -24.86 -0.69 15.60
C VAL A 202 -25.11 -0.18 17.01
N HIS A 203 -24.45 -0.81 17.98
CA HIS A 203 -24.43 -0.39 19.37
C HIS A 203 -23.28 0.59 19.61
N ILE A 204 -23.55 1.62 20.40
CA ILE A 204 -22.60 2.60 20.89
C ILE A 204 -22.67 2.61 22.42
N MET A 205 -21.63 2.14 23.09
CA MET A 205 -21.62 2.00 24.54
C MET A 205 -20.46 2.79 25.14
N ALA A 206 -20.75 3.65 26.11
CA ALA A 206 -19.74 4.29 26.93
C ALA A 206 -19.05 3.24 27.81
N MET A 207 -17.74 3.33 27.92
CA MET A 207 -16.96 2.52 28.85
C MET A 207 -16.79 3.33 30.14
N ASN A 208 -17.39 2.84 31.23
CA ASN A 208 -17.35 3.49 32.52
C ASN A 208 -16.01 3.25 33.23
N ASP A 209 -15.44 4.30 33.84
CA ASP A 209 -14.24 4.21 34.68
C ASP A 209 -14.54 3.96 36.17
N GLY A 210 -15.83 3.75 36.50
CA GLY A 210 -16.34 3.45 37.84
C GLY A 210 -16.69 4.67 38.69
N THR A 211 -16.68 5.89 38.13
CA THR A 211 -16.91 7.13 38.90
C THR A 211 -18.32 7.72 38.81
N ILE A 212 -19.14 7.28 37.85
CA ILE A 212 -20.53 7.72 37.61
C ILE A 212 -21.36 6.46 37.26
N THR A 213 -22.69 6.50 37.28
CA THR A 213 -23.52 5.38 36.81
C THR A 213 -23.37 5.19 35.29
N GLU A 214 -23.55 3.96 34.79
CA GLU A 214 -23.41 3.64 33.35
C GLU A 214 -24.40 4.44 32.49
N ASP A 215 -25.64 4.62 32.97
CA ASP A 215 -26.70 5.35 32.26
C ASP A 215 -26.39 6.84 32.09
N GLU A 216 -25.84 7.48 33.13
CA GLU A 216 -25.44 8.89 33.10
C GLU A 216 -24.25 9.11 32.14
N GLU A 217 -23.28 8.21 32.12
CA GLU A 217 -22.13 8.30 31.20
C GLU A 217 -22.56 8.06 29.75
N GLN A 218 -23.49 7.12 29.52
CA GLN A 218 -24.10 6.87 28.21
C GLN A 218 -24.88 8.10 27.70
N ALA A 219 -25.71 8.70 28.55
CA ALA A 219 -26.46 9.90 28.18
C ALA A 219 -25.54 11.07 27.80
N ARG A 220 -24.43 11.24 28.53
CA ARG A 220 -23.41 12.27 28.23
C ARG A 220 -22.70 12.01 26.91
N LEU A 221 -22.35 10.75 26.61
CA LEU A 221 -21.75 10.37 25.33
C LEU A 221 -22.70 10.70 24.17
N CYS A 222 -23.98 10.36 24.32
CA CYS A 222 -24.99 10.59 23.29
C CYS A 222 -25.26 12.07 23.05
N HIS A 223 -25.31 12.87 24.12
CA HIS A 223 -25.41 14.31 23.99
C HIS A 223 -24.18 14.92 23.28
N LEU A 224 -22.98 14.39 23.55
CA LEU A 224 -21.74 14.88 22.95
C LEU A 224 -21.69 14.63 21.44
N LEU A 225 -22.00 13.40 21.01
CA LEU A 225 -21.83 12.98 19.62
C LEU A 225 -23.06 13.26 18.75
N GLY A 226 -24.26 13.33 19.34
CA GLY A 226 -25.50 13.54 18.60
C GLY A 226 -25.88 12.40 17.65
N VAL A 227 -25.26 11.22 17.79
CA VAL A 227 -25.47 10.06 16.89
C VAL A 227 -26.30 8.94 17.51
N CYS A 228 -26.71 9.03 18.78
CA CYS A 228 -27.48 7.97 19.42
C CYS A 228 -28.97 8.00 19.04
N HIS A 229 -29.63 6.86 19.14
CA HIS A 229 -31.07 6.73 18.92
C HIS A 229 -31.84 7.45 20.05
N PRO A 230 -32.90 8.22 19.74
CA PRO A 230 -33.65 8.99 20.74
C PRO A 230 -34.30 8.13 21.83
N GLU A 231 -34.73 6.92 21.48
CA GLU A 231 -35.42 6.00 22.40
C GLU A 231 -34.50 4.95 23.03
N ASP A 232 -33.29 4.77 22.48
CA ASP A 232 -32.30 3.80 22.96
C ASP A 232 -30.91 4.40 22.82
N ASN A 233 -30.43 4.99 23.92
CA ASN A 233 -29.14 5.67 23.95
C ASN A 233 -27.95 4.70 23.71
N THR A 234 -28.14 3.38 23.73
CA THR A 234 -27.08 2.39 23.45
C THR A 234 -26.96 2.06 21.96
N ARG A 235 -27.82 2.63 21.12
CA ARG A 235 -27.84 2.39 19.66
C ARG A 235 -27.51 3.66 18.88
N VAL A 236 -26.88 3.48 17.73
CA VAL A 236 -26.69 4.57 16.77
C VAL A 236 -28.01 4.81 16.03
N ASN A 237 -28.37 6.08 15.86
CA ASN A 237 -29.55 6.50 15.10
C ASN A 237 -29.41 6.04 13.64
N PRO A 238 -30.36 5.24 13.10
CA PRO A 238 -30.34 4.78 11.72
C PRO A 238 -30.24 5.89 10.65
N GLN A 239 -30.66 7.11 10.98
CA GLN A 239 -30.58 8.28 10.10
C GLN A 239 -29.16 8.87 10.01
N SER A 240 -28.28 8.56 10.97
CA SER A 240 -26.90 9.05 10.99
C SER A 240 -25.96 8.25 10.08
N PHE A 241 -26.42 7.11 9.54
CA PHE A 241 -25.62 6.29 8.63
C PHE A 241 -25.58 6.86 7.23
N GLN A 242 -24.38 6.82 6.64
CA GLN A 242 -24.13 7.10 5.23
C GLN A 242 -23.45 5.88 4.60
N LYS A 243 -23.50 5.77 3.27
CA LYS A 243 -22.87 4.68 2.53
C LYS A 243 -21.51 5.09 1.96
N THR A 244 -20.51 4.24 2.10
CA THR A 244 -19.23 4.37 1.39
C THR A 244 -19.43 4.15 -0.10
N LYS A 245 -18.38 4.42 -0.89
CA LYS A 245 -18.32 4.07 -2.32
C LYS A 245 -18.62 2.59 -2.59
N TYR A 246 -18.42 1.71 -1.60
CA TYR A 246 -18.63 0.27 -1.73
C TYR A 246 -19.84 -0.25 -0.93
N GLY A 247 -20.83 0.61 -0.67
CA GLY A 247 -22.12 0.24 -0.10
C GLY A 247 -22.13 0.03 1.43
N GLN A 248 -20.97 0.02 2.08
CA GLN A 248 -20.84 -0.18 3.52
C GLN A 248 -21.35 1.05 4.28
N LEU A 249 -21.94 0.84 5.44
CA LEU A 249 -22.37 1.93 6.31
C LEU A 249 -21.17 2.53 7.06
N PHE A 250 -21.20 3.85 7.20
CA PHE A 250 -20.33 4.58 8.11
C PHE A 250 -21.14 5.60 8.89
N VAL A 251 -20.67 5.89 10.10
CA VAL A 251 -21.17 6.98 10.94
C VAL A 251 -20.13 8.09 10.97
N ASN A 252 -20.61 9.34 10.86
CA ASN A 252 -19.79 10.51 11.08
C ASN A 252 -19.82 10.84 12.57
N LEU A 253 -18.66 10.80 13.21
CA LEU A 253 -18.51 11.27 14.58
C LEU A 253 -17.92 12.67 14.54
N ASP A 254 -18.74 13.66 14.89
CA ASP A 254 -18.29 15.01 15.16
C ASP A 254 -17.90 15.11 16.64
N VAL A 255 -16.66 15.54 16.90
CA VAL A 255 -16.15 15.70 18.26
C VAL A 255 -16.14 17.20 18.58
N PRO A 256 -17.19 17.72 19.25
CA PRO A 256 -17.31 19.14 19.49
C PRO A 256 -16.23 19.63 20.46
N LEU A 257 -15.80 20.87 20.25
CA LEU A 257 -14.87 21.54 21.15
C LEU A 257 -15.57 21.89 22.46
N THR A 258 -15.24 21.19 23.55
CA THR A 258 -15.79 21.52 24.86
C THR A 258 -14.90 22.52 25.61
N LYS A 259 -15.49 23.60 26.13
CA LYS A 259 -14.81 24.56 27.02
C LYS A 259 -14.92 24.06 28.46
N GLY A 260 -13.91 23.37 28.99
CA GLY A 260 -13.92 22.94 30.40
C GLY A 260 -13.03 21.74 30.73
N LYS A 261 -13.17 21.22 31.96
CA LYS A 261 -12.53 19.99 32.46
C LYS A 261 -13.27 18.71 32.03
N THR A 262 -13.89 18.67 30.86
CA THR A 262 -14.57 17.46 30.38
C THR A 262 -13.53 16.34 30.26
N ARG A 263 -13.76 15.21 30.95
CA ARG A 263 -12.93 14.00 30.80
C ARG A 263 -13.08 13.48 29.36
N GLY A 264 -12.06 12.77 28.88
CA GLY A 264 -12.19 12.06 27.60
C GLY A 264 -13.20 10.93 27.76
N PHE A 265 -13.94 10.64 26.71
CA PHE A 265 -14.91 9.54 26.70
C PHE A 265 -14.26 8.32 26.07
N TYR A 266 -14.45 7.17 26.67
CA TYR A 266 -14.09 5.89 26.08
C TYR A 266 -15.40 5.22 25.67
N LEU A 267 -15.44 4.69 24.47
CA LEU A 267 -16.64 4.04 23.96
C LEU A 267 -16.29 2.84 23.11
N THR A 268 -17.29 2.00 22.95
CA THR A 268 -17.27 0.85 22.07
C THR A 268 -18.36 1.05 21.00
N LEU A 269 -17.96 1.04 19.73
CA LEU A 269 -18.87 0.88 18.61
C LEU A 269 -18.87 -0.58 18.19
N SER A 270 -20.02 -1.24 18.22
CA SER A 270 -20.12 -2.64 17.85
C SER A 270 -21.32 -2.93 16.95
N THR A 271 -21.21 -3.97 16.14
CA THR A 271 -22.27 -4.49 15.29
C THR A 271 -22.30 -6.00 15.42
N SER A 272 -23.48 -6.59 15.31
CA SER A 272 -23.64 -8.05 15.23
C SER A 272 -23.98 -8.42 13.80
N ASP A 273 -23.15 -9.27 13.20
CA ASP A 273 -23.39 -9.81 11.86
C ASP A 273 -23.20 -11.34 11.91
N LYS A 274 -24.24 -12.08 11.49
CA LYS A 274 -24.28 -13.56 11.48
C LYS A 274 -23.83 -14.21 12.78
N GLY A 275 -24.21 -13.64 13.93
CA GLY A 275 -23.90 -14.16 15.26
C GLY A 275 -22.51 -13.79 15.80
N GLU A 276 -21.70 -13.04 15.04
CA GLU A 276 -20.40 -12.55 15.48
C GLU A 276 -20.49 -11.05 15.84
N THR A 277 -20.15 -10.69 17.08
CA THR A 277 -20.04 -9.29 17.51
C THR A 277 -18.68 -8.73 17.12
N LYS A 278 -18.68 -7.64 16.37
CA LYS A 278 -17.49 -6.95 15.85
C LYS A 278 -17.52 -5.50 16.29
N GLY A 279 -16.38 -4.86 16.45
CA GLY A 279 -16.38 -3.45 16.84
C GLY A 279 -15.03 -2.85 17.11
N GLN A 280 -15.04 -1.60 17.57
CA GLN A 280 -13.84 -0.80 17.81
C GLN A 280 -13.97 -0.04 19.13
N HIS A 281 -12.89 -0.05 19.90
CA HIS A 281 -12.73 0.85 21.03
C HIS A 281 -12.24 2.22 20.56
N ILE A 282 -12.96 3.25 20.96
CA ILE A 282 -12.70 4.64 20.57
C ILE A 282 -12.52 5.48 21.83
N ALA A 283 -11.51 6.34 21.81
CA ALA A 283 -11.30 7.35 22.84
C ALA A 283 -11.52 8.74 22.24
N ILE A 284 -12.46 9.50 22.78
CA ILE A 284 -12.75 10.87 22.37
C ILE A 284 -12.03 11.81 23.33
N ASP A 285 -11.19 12.70 22.80
CA ASP A 285 -10.60 13.80 23.59
C ASP A 285 -11.24 15.13 23.15
N PRO A 286 -12.36 15.57 23.77
CA PRO A 286 -13.11 16.75 23.35
C PRO A 286 -12.46 18.07 23.81
N ARG A 287 -11.26 18.00 24.39
CA ARG A 287 -10.55 19.16 24.93
C ARG A 287 -9.71 19.82 23.85
N ARG A 288 -9.75 21.16 23.79
CA ARG A 288 -8.71 21.94 23.12
C ARG A 288 -7.39 21.66 23.83
N ARG A 289 -6.59 20.73 23.32
CA ARG A 289 -5.17 20.69 23.71
C ARG A 289 -4.60 21.99 23.18
N PHE A 290 -4.39 22.98 24.07
CA PHE A 290 -3.28 23.90 23.84
C PHE A 290 -2.11 22.98 23.53
N LYS A 291 -1.59 23.05 22.29
CA LYS A 291 -0.38 22.31 21.92
C LYS A 291 0.55 22.49 23.11
N ARG A 292 0.86 21.38 23.81
CA ARG A 292 1.74 21.42 24.99
C ARG A 292 2.88 22.34 24.61
N LYS A 293 3.35 23.21 25.52
CA LYS A 293 4.59 23.96 25.30
C LYS A 293 5.71 22.96 24.99
N THR A 294 5.82 22.58 23.73
CA THR A 294 6.91 21.82 23.15
C THR A 294 7.94 22.88 22.94
N THR A 295 8.93 22.91 23.83
CA THR A 295 10.18 23.55 23.46
C THR A 295 10.75 22.65 22.37
N THR A 296 10.73 23.18 21.16
CA THR A 296 11.35 22.57 19.97
C THR A 296 12.60 23.37 19.67
N GLY A 297 13.72 22.68 19.52
CA GLY A 297 14.92 23.29 18.98
C GLY A 297 14.75 23.74 17.53
N PRO A 298 15.66 24.58 17.02
CA PRO A 298 15.74 24.86 15.60
C PRO A 298 16.06 23.58 14.81
N TRP A 299 15.67 23.56 13.53
CA TRP A 299 16.07 22.48 12.63
C TRP A 299 17.56 22.58 12.29
N THR A 300 18.30 21.51 12.50
CA THR A 300 19.64 21.33 11.92
C THR A 300 19.49 20.61 10.59
N LEU A 301 19.94 21.24 9.49
CA LEU A 301 19.79 20.74 8.12
C LEU A 301 21.12 20.17 7.59
N TYR A 302 21.04 19.03 6.92
CA TYR A 302 22.12 18.43 6.14
C TYR A 302 21.62 18.16 4.71
N SER A 303 22.51 18.35 3.74
CA SER A 303 22.25 18.16 2.32
C SER A 303 23.49 17.59 1.65
N ILE A 304 23.30 16.80 0.59
CA ILE A 304 24.37 16.48 -0.37
C ILE A 304 24.88 17.77 -1.06
N ASN A 305 26.03 17.67 -1.72
CA ASN A 305 26.61 18.79 -2.46
C ASN A 305 25.84 19.02 -3.77
N ASP A 306 25.79 20.26 -4.26
CA ASP A 306 25.21 20.58 -5.57
C ASP A 306 23.83 19.97 -5.82
N GLU A 307 22.96 20.05 -4.81
CA GLU A 307 21.61 19.47 -4.84
C GLU A 307 20.82 19.86 -6.11
N ASN A 308 21.01 21.08 -6.59
CA ASN A 308 20.38 21.59 -7.80
C ASN A 308 20.74 20.81 -9.08
N LEU A 309 21.77 19.95 -9.04
CA LEU A 309 22.14 19.04 -10.13
C LEU A 309 21.44 17.68 -10.02
N PHE A 310 20.76 17.38 -8.91
CA PHE A 310 20.05 16.11 -8.74
C PHE A 310 18.85 16.03 -9.70
N PRO A 311 18.79 15.02 -10.58
CA PRO A 311 17.73 14.93 -11.57
C PRO A 311 16.44 14.35 -11.00
N ASP A 312 15.30 14.71 -11.59
CA ASP A 312 13.99 14.17 -11.27
C ASP A 312 13.49 13.30 -12.43
N TYR A 313 13.93 12.04 -12.44
CA TYR A 313 13.49 11.07 -13.42
C TYR A 313 12.11 10.50 -13.07
N ASN A 314 11.46 9.92 -14.08
CA ASN A 314 10.09 9.44 -14.00
C ASN A 314 10.05 7.95 -14.34
N GLN A 315 9.36 7.20 -13.49
CA GLN A 315 8.93 5.86 -13.81
C GLN A 315 8.05 5.89 -15.07
N HIS A 316 8.21 4.88 -15.90
CA HIS A 316 7.51 4.75 -17.17
C HIS A 316 7.29 3.28 -17.48
N ASP A 317 6.37 3.05 -18.40
CA ASP A 317 6.04 1.73 -18.90
C ASP A 317 7.11 1.21 -19.86
N HIS A 318 7.48 -0.06 -19.69
CA HIS A 318 8.34 -0.84 -20.58
C HIS A 318 7.82 -2.29 -20.71
N ASP A 319 8.48 -3.10 -21.54
CA ASP A 319 8.10 -4.50 -21.82
C ASP A 319 6.62 -4.65 -22.22
N CYS A 320 6.15 -3.66 -22.97
CA CYS A 320 4.84 -3.61 -23.58
C CYS A 320 4.68 -4.77 -24.59
N LYS A 321 4.07 -5.86 -24.16
CA LYS A 321 3.80 -7.02 -25.04
C LYS A 321 2.43 -6.86 -25.66
N LYS A 322 2.36 -6.99 -27.00
CA LYS A 322 1.08 -7.13 -27.72
C LYS A 322 0.46 -8.47 -27.32
N GLY A 323 -0.84 -8.48 -27.02
CA GLY A 323 -1.59 -9.70 -26.74
C GLY A 323 -1.40 -10.75 -27.84
N TRP A 324 -1.29 -12.03 -27.46
CA TRP A 324 -1.05 -13.14 -28.39
C TRP A 324 -2.36 -13.60 -29.07
N PHE A 325 -2.32 -13.67 -30.39
CA PHE A 325 -3.30 -14.15 -31.39
C PHE A 325 -4.76 -13.62 -31.38
N TRP A 326 -5.42 -13.42 -30.23
CA TRP A 326 -6.86 -13.09 -30.20
C TRP A 326 -7.19 -11.66 -29.72
N ASN A 327 -6.22 -10.92 -29.19
CA ASN A 327 -6.43 -9.55 -28.71
C ASN A 327 -5.31 -8.60 -29.21
N LYS A 328 -5.14 -8.54 -30.53
CA LYS A 328 -4.04 -7.84 -31.23
C LYS A 328 -3.95 -6.33 -30.92
N ASN A 329 -4.98 -5.74 -30.32
CA ASN A 329 -5.07 -4.31 -30.02
C ASN A 329 -4.72 -3.94 -28.56
N LYS A 330 -4.53 -4.91 -27.65
CA LYS A 330 -4.24 -4.65 -26.24
C LYS A 330 -2.76 -4.82 -25.94
N VAL A 331 -2.12 -3.76 -25.46
CA VAL A 331 -0.70 -3.72 -25.07
C VAL A 331 -0.63 -3.74 -23.56
N LYS A 332 -0.10 -4.82 -22.96
CA LYS A 332 0.15 -4.91 -21.52
C LYS A 332 1.58 -4.45 -21.26
N CYS A 333 1.73 -3.34 -20.56
CA CYS A 333 3.03 -2.81 -20.17
C CYS A 333 3.31 -3.04 -18.69
N CYS A 334 4.59 -3.10 -18.34
CA CYS A 334 5.03 -3.10 -16.96
C CYS A 334 5.79 -1.81 -16.66
N ALA A 335 5.51 -1.18 -15.52
CA ALA A 335 6.31 -0.05 -15.11
C ALA A 335 7.75 -0.49 -14.81
N VAL A 336 8.74 0.35 -15.12
CA VAL A 336 10.17 0.02 -14.99
C VAL A 336 10.66 -0.18 -13.56
N GLY A 337 9.84 0.19 -12.59
CA GLY A 337 10.09 0.02 -11.17
C GLY A 337 10.83 1.19 -10.54
N CYS A 338 10.54 1.44 -9.27
CA CYS A 338 11.11 2.55 -8.52
C CYS A 338 12.61 2.36 -8.19
N GLY A 339 13.06 1.11 -8.03
CA GLY A 339 14.48 0.78 -7.80
C GLY A 339 15.40 1.22 -8.94
N PRO A 340 15.15 0.81 -10.20
CA PRO A 340 15.89 1.27 -11.37
C PRO A 340 15.89 2.79 -11.54
N VAL A 341 14.74 3.45 -11.35
CA VAL A 341 14.62 4.91 -11.46
C VAL A 341 15.46 5.61 -10.39
N ALA A 342 15.44 5.12 -9.15
CA ALA A 342 16.24 5.68 -8.05
C ALA A 342 17.75 5.62 -8.35
N TRP A 343 18.22 4.48 -8.85
CA TRP A 343 19.62 4.35 -9.26
C TRP A 343 19.97 5.20 -10.47
N ALA A 344 19.07 5.32 -11.45
CA ALA A 344 19.25 6.23 -12.58
C ALA A 344 19.42 7.69 -12.11
N MET A 345 18.62 8.15 -11.14
CA MET A 345 18.77 9.51 -10.60
C MET A 345 20.13 9.72 -9.93
N ILE A 346 20.63 8.75 -9.17
CA ILE A 346 21.97 8.81 -8.55
C ILE A 346 23.08 8.84 -9.61
N LEU A 347 22.98 8.01 -10.66
CA LEU A 347 23.94 8.05 -11.79
C LEU A 347 23.95 9.43 -12.45
N GLY A 348 22.76 9.94 -12.79
CA GLY A 348 22.63 11.24 -13.44
C GLY A 348 23.19 12.37 -12.58
N TYR A 349 23.02 12.30 -11.26
CA TYR A 349 23.60 13.26 -10.32
C TYR A 349 25.14 13.24 -10.32
N TYR A 350 25.77 12.06 -10.22
CA TYR A 350 27.24 11.95 -10.23
C TYR A 350 27.84 12.35 -11.58
N ASP A 351 27.20 11.94 -12.67
CA ASP A 351 27.59 12.32 -14.03
C ASP A 351 27.54 13.84 -14.22
N ARG A 352 26.42 14.48 -13.87
CA ARG A 352 26.23 15.93 -13.98
C ARG A 352 27.24 16.71 -13.14
N ARG A 353 27.52 16.26 -11.91
CA ARG A 353 28.55 16.88 -11.06
C ARG A 353 29.94 16.80 -11.68
N SER A 354 30.28 15.65 -12.25
CA SER A 354 31.58 15.42 -12.88
C SER A 354 31.75 16.21 -14.20
N HIS A 355 30.66 16.44 -14.94
CA HIS A 355 30.68 17.33 -16.12
C HIS A 355 30.70 18.82 -15.75
N ASP A 356 29.91 19.25 -14.77
CA ASP A 356 29.77 20.67 -14.45
C ASP A 356 30.91 21.18 -13.56
N LYS A 357 31.54 20.29 -12.79
CA LYS A 357 32.62 20.62 -11.84
C LYS A 357 33.76 19.58 -11.87
N PRO A 358 34.40 19.35 -13.02
CA PRO A 358 35.43 18.31 -13.17
C PRO A 358 36.65 18.53 -12.24
N ASN A 359 37.01 19.79 -11.96
CA ASN A 359 38.11 20.13 -11.05
C ASN A 359 37.80 19.76 -9.58
N THR A 360 36.53 19.66 -9.20
CA THR A 360 36.13 19.32 -7.83
C THR A 360 35.85 17.82 -7.67
N TYR A 361 35.29 17.17 -8.69
CA TYR A 361 34.80 15.79 -8.58
C TYR A 361 35.50 14.78 -9.49
N SER A 362 36.58 15.20 -10.17
CA SER A 362 37.22 14.44 -11.25
C SER A 362 36.26 14.19 -12.43
N THR A 363 36.78 13.70 -13.55
CA THR A 363 36.03 13.24 -14.71
C THR A 363 35.59 11.77 -14.58
N GLY A 364 35.93 11.10 -13.47
CA GLY A 364 35.75 9.66 -13.34
C GLY A 364 34.31 9.16 -13.36
N SER A 365 33.33 10.05 -13.11
CA SER A 365 31.90 9.72 -13.15
C SER A 365 31.21 10.10 -14.47
N GLN A 366 31.92 10.73 -15.42
CA GLN A 366 31.38 11.06 -16.76
C GLN A 366 31.06 9.79 -17.58
N GLY A 367 31.58 8.63 -17.16
CA GLY A 367 31.30 7.33 -17.80
C GLY A 367 29.97 6.69 -17.38
N LEU A 368 29.25 7.28 -16.41
CA LEU A 368 28.02 6.73 -15.85
C LEU A 368 26.81 6.91 -16.80
N PHE A 369 26.78 7.99 -17.59
CA PHE A 369 25.83 8.24 -18.67
C PHE A 369 26.60 8.49 -19.97
N ARG A 370 26.39 7.67 -21.00
CA ARG A 370 27.22 7.69 -22.22
C ARG A 370 26.44 8.12 -23.45
N CYS A 371 27.11 8.57 -24.51
CA CYS A 371 26.48 9.16 -25.70
C CYS A 371 25.61 8.22 -26.56
N GLY A 372 25.70 6.91 -26.36
CA GLY A 372 24.92 5.91 -27.07
C GLY A 372 23.40 6.06 -26.87
N ALA A 373 22.65 5.37 -27.73
CA ALA A 373 21.19 5.45 -27.77
C ALA A 373 20.51 4.97 -26.48
N ASP A 374 21.15 4.07 -25.74
CA ASP A 374 20.68 3.53 -24.46
C ASP A 374 21.35 4.17 -23.23
N ALA A 375 22.23 5.14 -23.48
CA ALA A 375 23.10 5.79 -22.52
C ALA A 375 24.08 4.88 -21.75
N THR A 376 24.29 3.63 -22.18
CA THR A 376 25.24 2.70 -21.55
C THR A 376 26.52 2.51 -22.34
N THR A 377 26.55 2.96 -23.60
CA THR A 377 27.63 2.80 -24.60
C THR A 377 28.02 4.14 -25.25
N GLY A 378 29.12 4.17 -26.02
CA GLY A 378 29.59 5.39 -26.72
C GLY A 378 30.56 6.24 -25.90
N SER A 379 30.78 7.51 -26.29
CA SER A 379 31.69 8.41 -25.55
C SER A 379 31.10 8.84 -24.20
N ASN A 380 31.97 9.24 -23.27
CA ASN A 380 31.63 9.82 -21.96
C ASN A 380 31.46 11.35 -22.00
N SER A 381 31.33 11.94 -23.20
CA SER A 381 31.20 13.40 -23.35
C SER A 381 29.77 13.91 -23.12
N CYS A 382 28.78 13.01 -23.06
CA CYS A 382 27.38 13.37 -22.90
C CYS A 382 27.01 13.46 -21.43
N LYS A 383 26.60 14.66 -21.00
CA LYS A 383 26.03 14.89 -19.68
C LYS A 383 24.60 14.34 -19.58
N ALA A 384 24.27 13.69 -18.47
CA ALA A 384 22.93 13.23 -18.15
C ALA A 384 21.93 14.41 -18.04
N PRO A 385 20.72 14.32 -18.61
CA PRO A 385 19.71 15.37 -18.51
C PRO A 385 19.14 15.46 -17.08
N SER A 386 18.49 16.59 -16.74
CA SER A 386 17.85 16.80 -15.41
C SER A 386 16.46 16.16 -15.31
N TYR A 387 15.90 15.76 -16.44
CA TYR A 387 14.55 15.20 -16.58
C TYR A 387 14.59 13.95 -17.46
N THR A 388 13.46 13.25 -17.50
CA THR A 388 13.36 11.99 -18.26
C THR A 388 13.34 12.22 -19.76
N THR A 389 14.35 11.72 -20.46
CA THR A 389 14.41 11.63 -21.92
C THR A 389 14.32 10.17 -22.38
N ASN A 390 14.16 9.91 -23.68
CA ASN A 390 14.18 8.54 -24.21
C ASN A 390 15.47 7.78 -23.87
N ARG A 391 16.62 8.47 -23.83
CA ARG A 391 17.90 7.88 -23.41
C ARG A 391 17.92 7.51 -21.93
N VAL A 392 17.34 8.35 -21.06
CA VAL A 392 17.16 8.02 -19.63
C VAL A 392 16.20 6.85 -19.47
N LYS A 393 15.13 6.77 -20.27
CA LYS A 393 14.22 5.62 -20.24
C LYS A 393 14.97 4.32 -20.54
N LYS A 394 15.75 4.30 -21.63
CA LYS A 394 16.57 3.14 -22.01
C LYS A 394 17.64 2.78 -20.97
N LEU A 395 18.28 3.76 -20.36
CA LEU A 395 19.17 3.52 -19.22
C LEU A 395 18.42 2.85 -18.06
N THR A 396 17.24 3.34 -17.73
CA THR A 396 16.42 2.80 -16.63
C THR A 396 15.95 1.38 -16.93
N GLU A 397 15.57 1.09 -18.18
CA GLU A 397 15.26 -0.27 -18.66
C GLU A 397 16.49 -1.19 -18.55
N ASN A 398 17.69 -0.70 -18.86
CA ASN A 398 18.92 -1.46 -18.66
C ASN A 398 19.17 -1.76 -17.18
N LEU A 399 18.99 -0.77 -16.31
CA LEU A 399 19.11 -0.95 -14.86
C LEU A 399 18.03 -1.89 -14.30
N ASN A 400 16.83 -1.90 -14.87
CA ASN A 400 15.78 -2.87 -14.55
C ASN A 400 16.31 -4.31 -14.72
N ASN A 401 16.94 -4.60 -15.86
CA ASN A 401 17.59 -5.88 -16.13
C ASN A 401 18.76 -6.17 -15.17
N VAL A 402 19.63 -5.18 -14.91
CA VAL A 402 20.77 -5.33 -13.98
C VAL A 402 20.31 -5.71 -12.58
N LEU A 403 19.27 -5.04 -12.09
CA LEU A 403 18.70 -5.33 -10.78
C LEU A 403 17.92 -6.64 -10.77
N GLY A 404 17.48 -7.15 -11.93
CA GLY A 404 16.53 -8.26 -12.01
C GLY A 404 15.18 -7.88 -11.42
N THR A 405 14.75 -6.64 -11.71
CA THR A 405 13.40 -6.15 -11.40
C THR A 405 12.42 -6.99 -12.20
N PHE A 406 11.30 -7.38 -11.59
CA PHE A 406 10.30 -8.22 -12.22
C PHE A 406 8.95 -7.53 -12.22
N CYS A 407 8.09 -7.94 -13.15
CA CYS A 407 6.74 -7.39 -13.20
C CYS A 407 5.85 -8.07 -12.17
N LEU A 408 5.33 -7.30 -11.24
CA LEU A 408 4.29 -7.72 -10.31
C LEU A 408 3.12 -6.76 -10.47
N SER A 409 1.98 -7.26 -10.93
CA SER A 409 0.76 -6.43 -11.04
C SER A 409 0.86 -5.20 -11.95
N GLY A 410 1.65 -5.28 -13.03
CA GLY A 410 1.92 -4.12 -13.90
C GLY A 410 2.92 -3.12 -13.32
N GLN A 411 3.44 -3.36 -12.11
CA GLN A 411 4.46 -2.55 -11.46
C GLN A 411 5.81 -3.28 -11.46
N GLY A 412 6.89 -2.54 -11.69
CA GLY A 412 8.25 -3.08 -11.56
C GLY A 412 8.64 -3.22 -10.10
N ALA A 413 8.79 -4.45 -9.63
CA ALA A 413 9.16 -4.78 -8.26
C ALA A 413 10.65 -5.17 -8.17
N THR A 414 11.38 -4.51 -7.27
CA THR A 414 12.79 -4.82 -6.96
C THR A 414 12.90 -5.21 -5.49
N THR A 415 13.47 -6.38 -5.21
CA THR A 415 13.73 -6.78 -3.81
C THR A 415 14.93 -6.01 -3.24
N GLN A 416 14.95 -5.82 -1.92
CA GLN A 416 15.99 -5.05 -1.24
C GLN A 416 17.39 -5.63 -1.49
N GLY A 417 17.52 -6.96 -1.49
CA GLY A 417 18.79 -7.64 -1.79
C GLY A 417 19.26 -7.43 -3.24
N LYS A 418 18.32 -7.35 -4.19
CA LYS A 418 18.63 -7.08 -5.60
C LYS A 418 19.14 -5.67 -5.85
N MET A 419 18.85 -4.71 -4.97
CA MET A 419 19.36 -3.33 -5.08
C MET A 419 20.90 -3.27 -5.03
N LYS A 420 21.57 -4.26 -4.43
CA LYS A 420 23.04 -4.35 -4.44
C LYS A 420 23.62 -4.69 -5.82
N ARG A 421 22.85 -5.35 -6.69
CA ARG A 421 23.30 -5.72 -8.06
C ARG A 421 23.64 -4.50 -8.91
N PHE A 422 23.18 -3.31 -8.53
CA PHE A 422 23.59 -2.05 -9.13
C PHE A 422 25.11 -1.87 -9.17
N GLU A 423 25.85 -2.44 -8.21
CA GLU A 423 27.31 -2.43 -8.16
C GLU A 423 27.94 -2.95 -9.47
N ASN A 424 27.32 -3.95 -10.11
CA ASN A 424 27.78 -4.52 -11.37
C ASN A 424 27.72 -3.53 -12.53
N TYR A 425 26.83 -2.54 -12.47
CA TYR A 425 26.76 -1.45 -13.44
C TYR A 425 27.69 -0.30 -13.05
N PHE A 426 27.66 0.09 -11.78
CA PHE A 426 28.31 1.28 -11.24
C PHE A 426 29.83 1.15 -11.18
N SER A 427 30.36 0.09 -10.58
CA SER A 427 31.80 -0.03 -10.30
C SER A 427 32.68 -0.07 -11.57
N PRO A 428 32.30 -0.76 -12.66
CA PRO A 428 33.10 -0.73 -13.89
C PRO A 428 33.07 0.62 -14.63
N ARG A 429 32.12 1.50 -14.32
CA ARG A 429 31.91 2.79 -15.00
C ARG A 429 32.36 4.00 -14.18
N GLN A 430 32.69 3.79 -12.91
CA GLN A 430 33.22 4.79 -12.02
C GLN A 430 34.74 4.65 -11.95
N THR A 431 35.47 5.52 -12.63
CA THR A 431 36.94 5.42 -12.74
C THR A 431 37.69 6.28 -11.72
N SER A 432 36.98 7.04 -10.89
CA SER A 432 37.55 7.75 -9.74
C SER A 432 37.21 7.07 -8.41
N GLY A 433 38.13 7.15 -7.47
CA GLY A 433 37.89 6.68 -6.09
C GLY A 433 37.82 5.16 -5.95
N LYS A 434 37.09 4.68 -4.94
CA LYS A 434 36.87 3.26 -4.64
C LYS A 434 35.36 2.94 -4.72
N PRO A 435 34.83 2.68 -5.93
CA PRO A 435 33.40 2.50 -6.11
C PRO A 435 32.87 1.31 -5.30
N SER A 436 31.79 1.54 -4.56
CA SER A 436 31.09 0.49 -3.81
C SER A 436 29.60 0.80 -3.65
N VAL A 437 28.80 -0.24 -3.59
CA VAL A 437 27.36 -0.15 -3.26
C VAL A 437 27.10 -0.87 -1.94
N THR A 438 26.61 -0.12 -0.95
CA THR A 438 26.21 -0.68 0.36
C THR A 438 24.70 -0.65 0.48
N VAL A 439 24.10 -1.78 0.87
CA VAL A 439 22.67 -1.89 1.18
C VAL A 439 22.50 -2.29 2.65
N HIS A 440 21.77 -1.46 3.40
CA HIS A 440 21.35 -1.70 4.77
C HIS A 440 19.93 -2.23 4.76
N SER A 441 19.76 -3.48 5.16
CA SER A 441 18.47 -4.13 5.35
C SER A 441 18.57 -5.17 6.49
N ARG A 442 17.44 -5.55 7.08
CA ARG A 442 17.32 -6.59 8.12
C ARG A 442 16.53 -7.79 7.59
N GLY A 443 16.89 -8.28 6.41
CA GLY A 443 16.29 -9.46 5.80
C GLY A 443 14.76 -9.38 5.77
N LEU A 444 14.10 -10.36 6.38
CA LEU A 444 12.63 -10.49 6.44
C LEU A 444 11.92 -9.23 6.95
N LEU A 445 12.45 -8.55 7.98
CA LEU A 445 11.85 -7.32 8.52
C LEU A 445 11.87 -6.15 7.53
N SER A 446 12.92 -6.08 6.70
CA SER A 446 12.99 -5.09 5.62
C SER A 446 12.14 -5.49 4.43
N PHE A 447 12.03 -6.80 4.15
CA PHE A 447 11.18 -7.36 3.10
C PHE A 447 9.72 -6.98 3.28
N VAL A 448 9.25 -6.87 4.52
CA VAL A 448 7.86 -6.52 4.87
C VAL A 448 7.67 -5.03 5.14
N GLY A 449 8.72 -4.24 4.95
CA GLY A 449 8.68 -2.79 5.09
C GLY A 449 8.69 -2.27 6.53
N ALA A 450 9.16 -3.06 7.50
CA ALA A 450 9.26 -2.63 8.89
C ALA A 450 10.40 -1.61 9.06
N TYR A 451 10.05 -0.42 9.57
CA TYR A 451 11.01 0.65 9.76
C TYR A 451 12.00 0.34 10.88
N ASN A 452 13.25 0.73 10.67
CA ASN A 452 14.31 0.47 11.63
C ASN A 452 15.18 1.70 11.88
N ASP A 453 15.36 2.04 13.15
CA ASP A 453 16.16 3.17 13.58
C ASP A 453 17.65 3.02 13.24
N GLY A 454 18.18 1.79 13.26
CA GLY A 454 19.55 1.50 12.84
C GLY A 454 19.76 1.76 11.34
N ILE A 455 18.83 1.27 10.50
CA ILE A 455 18.85 1.54 9.05
C ILE A 455 18.71 3.04 8.78
N ARG A 456 17.78 3.72 9.46
CA ARG A 456 17.64 5.18 9.39
C ARG A 456 18.96 5.87 9.69
N ASN A 457 19.58 5.56 10.83
CA ASN A 457 20.79 6.22 11.26
C ASN A 457 21.95 6.00 10.27
N SER A 458 22.07 4.79 9.71
CA SER A 458 23.03 4.51 8.62
C SER A 458 22.75 5.36 7.38
N GLY A 459 21.49 5.44 6.92
CA GLY A 459 21.10 6.28 5.79
C GLY A 459 21.42 7.76 6.01
N LEU A 460 21.04 8.30 7.17
CA LEU A 460 21.32 9.70 7.52
C LEU A 460 22.82 10.01 7.65
N ALA A 461 23.63 9.03 8.09
CA ALA A 461 25.08 9.17 8.13
C ALA A 461 25.69 9.37 6.74
N TYR A 462 25.17 8.68 5.71
CA TYR A 462 25.62 8.88 4.33
C TYR A 462 25.23 10.25 3.77
N ILE A 463 24.01 10.73 4.04
CA ILE A 463 23.59 12.08 3.63
C ILE A 463 24.46 13.14 4.34
N ARG A 464 24.79 12.94 5.62
CA ARG A 464 25.73 13.80 6.36
C ARG A 464 27.12 13.80 5.70
N ALA A 465 27.56 12.65 5.21
CA ALA A 465 28.79 12.46 4.43
C ALA A 465 28.64 12.85 2.94
N LYS A 466 27.55 13.57 2.57
CA LYS A 466 27.30 14.13 1.23
C LYS A 466 26.97 13.13 0.12
N TRP A 467 26.48 11.94 0.49
CA TRP A 467 26.04 10.92 -0.45
C TRP A 467 24.51 10.82 -0.52
N PRO A 468 23.89 10.82 -1.71
CA PRO A 468 22.46 10.54 -1.85
C PRO A 468 22.18 9.09 -1.50
N VAL A 469 20.99 8.82 -0.95
CA VAL A 469 20.64 7.50 -0.41
C VAL A 469 19.31 7.05 -0.99
N VAL A 470 19.26 5.90 -1.65
CA VAL A 470 17.99 5.24 -1.96
C VAL A 470 17.42 4.71 -0.66
N VAL A 471 16.17 5.06 -0.33
CA VAL A 471 15.53 4.60 0.91
C VAL A 471 14.32 3.75 0.58
N GLY A 472 14.04 2.72 1.37
CA GLY A 472 12.78 1.98 1.30
C GLY A 472 11.74 2.61 2.21
N ILE A 473 10.62 3.09 1.65
CA ILE A 473 9.49 3.66 2.40
C ILE A 473 8.16 3.01 2.04
N ARG A 474 7.17 3.16 2.92
CA ARG A 474 5.77 2.88 2.57
C ARG A 474 5.10 4.14 2.04
N VAL A 475 4.44 4.04 0.89
CA VAL A 475 3.72 5.18 0.27
C VAL A 475 2.21 5.12 0.52
N SER A 476 1.64 3.92 0.71
CA SER A 476 0.25 3.73 1.15
C SER A 476 0.01 2.30 1.65
N GLY A 477 -0.51 2.12 2.87
CA GLY A 477 -0.71 0.79 3.46
C GLY A 477 0.59 0.02 3.77
N ILE A 478 0.45 -1.24 4.20
CA ILE A 478 1.57 -2.07 4.71
C ILE A 478 2.41 -2.68 3.56
N PHE A 479 1.81 -2.89 2.38
CA PHE A 479 2.43 -3.60 1.23
C PHE A 479 2.89 -2.69 0.08
N SER A 480 2.57 -1.39 0.10
CA SER A 480 3.04 -0.45 -0.94
C SER A 480 4.42 0.09 -0.61
N GLN A 481 5.42 -0.69 -1.01
CA GLN A 481 6.83 -0.34 -0.87
C GLN A 481 7.30 0.50 -2.05
N HIS A 482 8.05 1.55 -1.75
CA HIS A 482 8.62 2.45 -2.74
C HIS A 482 10.07 2.78 -2.42
N TYR A 483 10.88 2.95 -3.46
CA TYR A 483 12.30 3.29 -3.34
C TYR A 483 12.59 4.70 -3.89
N PRO A 484 12.32 5.78 -3.15
CA PRO A 484 12.75 7.12 -3.52
C PRO A 484 14.22 7.37 -3.14
N VAL A 485 14.77 8.52 -3.56
CA VAL A 485 16.12 8.96 -3.16
C VAL A 485 16.04 10.10 -2.17
N ALA A 486 16.69 9.93 -1.02
CA ALA A 486 16.89 10.96 -0.02
C ALA A 486 18.18 11.73 -0.28
N THR A 487 18.08 13.05 -0.34
CA THR A 487 19.20 13.96 -0.65
C THR A 487 19.48 14.97 0.47
N LYS A 488 18.48 15.19 1.34
CA LYS A 488 18.59 16.04 2.53
C LYS A 488 17.96 15.35 3.72
N TYR A 489 18.43 15.71 4.91
CA TYR A 489 17.67 15.46 6.12
C TYR A 489 17.80 16.62 7.09
N ARG A 490 16.79 16.79 7.95
CA ARG A 490 16.81 17.73 9.05
C ARG A 490 16.42 17.04 10.34
N HIS A 491 16.98 17.50 11.45
CA HIS A 491 16.56 17.02 12.76
C HIS A 491 16.39 18.17 13.75
N ARG A 492 15.53 17.95 14.75
CA ARG A 492 15.37 18.86 15.89
C ARG A 492 15.04 18.05 17.13
N TRP A 493 15.45 18.55 18.30
CA TRP A 493 14.98 17.99 19.55
C TRP A 493 13.60 18.56 19.88
N ARG A 494 12.77 17.73 20.50
CA ARG A 494 11.45 18.06 21.00
C ARG A 494 11.34 17.54 22.41
N LYS A 495 11.05 18.43 23.37
CA LYS A 495 10.81 18.05 24.76
C LYS A 495 9.30 17.93 25.00
N GLU A 496 8.85 16.72 25.29
CA GLU A 496 7.47 16.43 25.64
C GLU A 496 7.34 16.18 27.13
N CYS A 497 6.65 17.07 27.84
CA CYS A 497 6.38 16.92 29.25
C CYS A 497 4.97 16.35 29.47
N LYS A 498 4.87 15.21 30.18
CA LYS A 498 3.62 14.61 30.63
C LYS A 498 3.58 14.69 32.16
N LYS A 499 2.50 15.23 32.72
CA LYS A 499 2.22 15.05 34.15
C LYS A 499 1.77 13.60 34.35
N ASN A 500 2.37 12.91 35.31
CA ASN A 500 1.85 11.62 35.77
C ASN A 500 0.63 11.83 36.67
N PHE A 501 -0.06 10.73 37.01
CA PHE A 501 -1.27 10.74 37.85
C PHE A 501 -1.07 11.42 39.21
N TRP A 502 0.18 11.47 39.71
CA TRP A 502 0.60 12.09 40.97
C TRP A 502 1.02 13.56 40.84
N GLY A 503 0.73 14.21 39.70
CA GLY A 503 1.07 15.62 39.46
C GLY A 503 2.54 15.91 39.14
N LYS A 504 3.44 14.90 39.18
CA LYS A 504 4.86 15.05 38.82
C LYS A 504 5.00 15.14 37.30
N THR A 505 5.72 16.15 36.83
CA THR A 505 5.98 16.35 35.39
C THR A 505 7.16 15.50 34.95
N LYS A 506 6.93 14.47 34.15
CA LYS A 506 7.96 13.68 33.46
C LYS A 506 8.15 14.21 32.05
N CYS A 507 9.33 14.73 31.76
CA CYS A 507 9.68 15.19 30.42
C CYS A 507 10.49 14.13 29.68
N LYS A 508 10.11 13.83 28.45
CA LYS A 508 10.87 13.02 27.50
C LYS A 508 11.38 13.93 26.39
N THR A 509 12.69 13.94 26.18
CA THR A 509 13.27 14.56 24.98
C THR A 509 13.33 13.50 23.89
N SER A 510 12.80 13.83 22.72
CA SER A 510 12.88 13.01 21.50
C SER A 510 13.47 13.82 20.37
N THR A 511 14.21 13.17 19.48
CA THR A 511 14.70 13.82 18.26
C THR A 511 13.79 13.47 17.10
N GLU A 512 13.22 14.49 16.45
CA GLU A 512 12.48 14.33 15.20
C GLU A 512 13.46 14.37 14.04
N TYR A 513 13.30 13.48 13.08
CA TYR A 513 14.09 13.42 11.85
C TYR A 513 13.15 13.47 10.64
N GLU A 514 13.47 14.30 9.67
CA GLU A 514 12.81 14.35 8.37
C GLU A 514 13.84 14.28 7.25
N MET A 515 13.46 13.71 6.12
CA MET A 515 14.27 13.61 4.92
C MET A 515 13.52 14.17 3.71
N TYR A 516 14.24 14.84 2.82
CA TYR A 516 13.69 15.30 1.54
C TYR A 516 13.85 14.18 0.52
N LEU A 517 12.74 13.75 -0.08
CA LEU A 517 12.68 12.62 -0.99
C LEU A 517 12.38 13.06 -2.41
N HIS A 518 13.16 12.54 -3.35
CA HIS A 518 12.89 12.51 -4.79
C HIS A 518 12.19 11.20 -5.13
N MET A 519 10.92 11.29 -5.51
CA MET A 519 10.03 10.13 -5.62
C MET A 519 10.26 9.31 -6.90
N GLY A 520 11.00 9.81 -7.88
CA GLY A 520 11.14 9.15 -9.18
C GLY A 520 9.88 9.25 -10.04
N TRP A 521 9.09 10.31 -9.84
CA TRP A 521 7.85 10.60 -10.57
C TRP A 521 7.91 11.94 -11.31
N GLY A 522 9.07 12.26 -11.88
CA GLY A 522 9.27 13.52 -12.62
C GLY A 522 9.10 14.78 -11.76
N GLY A 523 9.44 14.70 -10.48
CA GLY A 523 9.29 15.80 -9.51
C GLY A 523 7.97 15.79 -8.72
N SER A 524 6.98 15.01 -9.18
CA SER A 524 5.69 14.90 -8.49
C SER A 524 5.85 14.26 -7.11
N LYS A 525 5.19 14.85 -6.10
CA LYS A 525 5.16 14.39 -4.69
C LYS A 525 6.55 14.32 -4.00
N ASN A 526 7.56 14.98 -4.57
CA ASN A 526 8.82 15.25 -3.88
C ASN A 526 8.55 16.09 -2.63
N GLY A 527 9.34 15.90 -1.58
CA GLY A 527 9.17 16.71 -0.37
C GLY A 527 9.75 16.11 0.90
N TRP A 528 9.58 16.88 1.98
CA TRP A 528 9.96 16.48 3.32
C TRP A 528 8.99 15.43 3.87
N ARG A 529 9.55 14.31 4.35
CA ARG A 529 8.80 13.26 5.06
C ARG A 529 9.55 12.84 6.31
N ALA A 530 8.85 12.25 7.27
CA ALA A 530 9.50 11.64 8.42
C ALA A 530 10.58 10.65 7.95
N ALA A 531 11.76 10.69 8.57
CA ALA A 531 12.90 9.84 8.20
C ALA A 531 12.71 8.41 8.72
N LYS A 532 11.64 7.75 8.27
CA LYS A 532 11.34 6.35 8.53
C LYS A 532 11.70 5.56 7.28
N MET A 533 12.50 4.52 7.43
CA MET A 533 12.93 3.69 6.31
C MET A 533 13.17 2.25 6.75
N PHE A 534 12.81 1.31 5.88
CA PHE A 534 13.04 -0.13 6.08
C PHE A 534 14.26 -0.63 5.31
N MET A 535 14.81 0.20 4.42
CA MET A 535 16.02 -0.07 3.66
C MET A 535 16.75 1.25 3.42
N ALA A 536 18.08 1.23 3.37
CA ALA A 536 18.90 2.32 2.89
C ALA A 536 20.02 1.78 1.99
N ALA A 537 20.17 2.31 0.79
CA ALA A 537 21.23 1.92 -0.13
C ALA A 537 21.98 3.16 -0.64
N VAL A 538 23.30 3.03 -0.77
CA VAL A 538 24.19 4.11 -1.19
C VAL A 538 25.22 3.58 -2.17
N ALA A 539 25.52 4.37 -3.20
CA ALA A 539 26.67 4.16 -4.08
C ALA A 539 27.73 5.23 -3.75
N ARG A 540 28.95 4.83 -3.44
CA ARG A 540 30.06 5.72 -3.02
C ARG A 540 31.27 5.48 -3.89
N TYR A 541 32.15 6.47 -3.98
CA TYR A 541 33.43 6.36 -4.68
C TYR A 541 34.47 7.29 -4.07
#